data_AF-A0A821XZL9-F1
#
_entry.id   AF-A0A821XZL9-F1
#
_cell.length_a   1.000
_cell.length_b   1.000
_cell.length_c   1.000
_cell.angle_alpha   90.00
_cell.angle_beta   90.00
_cell.angle_gamma   90.00
#
_symmetry.space_group_name_H-M   'P 1'
#
loop_
_entity.id
_entity.type
_entity.pdbx_description
1 polymer ?
#
loop_
_entity_poly.entity_id
_entity_poly.type
_entity_poly.pdbx_seq_one_letter_code
_entity_poly.pdbx_strand_id
1 'polypeptide(L)'
;VAAWRTDAFRLFKNGSLWLPPQPQQFTSGMPDEVFEKVKKETEIETIIKPEIITPVINQSSTSNKRGRLSHRQRDHFEDLLRNLTPERMKIGDAMMWAIDHAEAADEIIDCITESLSILQTPSHKKISRLYLISDILHNCSVKVTNASHYRRGFEVRLPDIFQQIHQAWSSIDGRLRAEQFKQKVMSSFRAWESWAIYPSDFLIKLQNVFLGLVRPKVAPEIEVKKSTFDDDIDGKPINHEST
;
A
#
# COMPACT_ATOMS: atom_id res chain seq x y z
N VAL A 1 8.74 -34.28 -27.45
CA VAL A 1 7.53 -33.67 -26.88
C VAL A 1 6.80 -34.73 -26.09
N ALA A 2 6.63 -34.56 -24.78
CA ALA A 2 5.96 -35.56 -23.94
C ALA A 2 4.45 -35.49 -24.20
N ALA A 3 3.88 -36.55 -24.79
CA ALA A 3 2.45 -36.70 -24.95
C ALA A 3 1.85 -37.28 -23.67
N TRP A 4 0.71 -36.75 -23.25
CA TRP A 4 -0.03 -37.25 -22.08
C TRP A 4 -0.61 -38.63 -22.41
N ARG A 5 -0.55 -39.56 -21.45
CA ARG A 5 -1.16 -40.89 -21.60
C ARG A 5 -2.67 -40.82 -21.37
N THR A 6 -3.43 -41.35 -22.32
CA THR A 6 -4.89 -41.36 -22.33
C THR A 6 -5.51 -42.72 -21.99
N ASP A 7 -4.69 -43.74 -21.75
CA ASP A 7 -5.16 -45.09 -21.37
C ASP A 7 -5.07 -45.30 -19.86
N ALA A 8 -5.91 -46.19 -19.33
CA ALA A 8 -5.90 -46.55 -17.92
C ALA A 8 -4.56 -47.23 -17.53
N PHE A 9 -3.99 -46.83 -16.39
CA PHE A 9 -2.74 -47.44 -15.91
C PHE A 9 -2.65 -47.48 -14.39
N ARG A 10 -1.76 -48.30 -13.85
CA ARG A 10 -1.46 -48.34 -12.41
C ARG A 10 -0.22 -47.49 -12.12
N LEU A 11 -0.30 -46.63 -11.11
CA LEU A 11 0.87 -45.88 -10.63
C LEU A 11 1.84 -46.79 -9.85
N PHE A 12 1.32 -47.81 -9.16
CA PHE A 12 2.11 -48.74 -8.33
C PHE A 12 1.64 -50.19 -8.48
N LYS A 13 2.54 -51.16 -8.26
CA LYS A 13 2.23 -52.60 -8.31
C LYS A 13 1.18 -52.93 -7.23
N ASN A 14 0.08 -53.56 -7.62
CA ASN A 14 -1.11 -53.83 -6.80
C ASN A 14 -1.93 -52.59 -6.34
N GLY A 15 -1.63 -51.39 -6.83
CA GLY A 15 -2.42 -50.17 -6.54
C GLY A 15 -3.67 -50.02 -7.40
N SER A 16 -4.53 -49.07 -7.05
CA SER A 16 -5.75 -48.74 -7.80
C SER A 16 -5.45 -48.30 -9.24
N LEU A 17 -6.37 -48.60 -10.16
CA LEU A 17 -6.28 -48.21 -11.56
C LEU A 17 -6.60 -46.71 -11.69
N TRP A 18 -5.67 -45.94 -12.26
CA TRP A 18 -5.94 -44.57 -12.64
C TRP A 18 -6.70 -44.56 -13.97
N LEU A 19 -7.85 -43.90 -13.98
CA LEU A 19 -8.67 -43.68 -15.16
C LEU A 19 -8.58 -42.19 -15.53
N PRO A 20 -8.34 -41.84 -16.80
CA PRO A 20 -8.39 -40.45 -17.21
C PRO A 20 -9.81 -39.88 -17.01
N PRO A 21 -9.93 -38.58 -16.67
CA PRO A 21 -11.24 -37.95 -16.56
C PRO A 21 -11.97 -38.02 -17.91
N GLN A 22 -13.25 -38.39 -17.89
CA GLN A 22 -14.04 -38.41 -19.12
C GLN A 22 -14.15 -36.98 -19.69
N PRO A 23 -13.95 -36.79 -20.99
CA PRO A 23 -14.06 -35.47 -21.59
C PRO A 23 -15.48 -34.93 -21.33
N GLN A 24 -15.56 -33.78 -20.68
CA GLN A 24 -16.84 -33.07 -20.54
C GLN A 24 -17.35 -32.73 -21.94
N GLN A 25 -18.64 -32.96 -22.17
CA GLN A 25 -19.35 -32.70 -23.44
C GLN A 25 -19.33 -31.21 -23.84
N PHE A 26 -18.86 -30.33 -22.95
CA PHE A 26 -18.71 -28.89 -23.15
C PHE A 26 -17.29 -28.46 -23.57
N THR A 27 -16.50 -29.37 -24.13
CA THR A 27 -15.20 -29.03 -24.76
C THR A 27 -15.31 -28.74 -26.26
N SER A 28 -16.48 -28.98 -26.86
CA SER A 28 -16.82 -28.30 -28.11
C SER A 28 -17.01 -26.83 -27.79
N GLY A 29 -16.13 -25.98 -28.31
CA GLY A 29 -16.33 -24.54 -28.31
C GLY A 29 -17.70 -24.17 -28.91
N MET A 30 -18.07 -22.90 -28.75
CA MET A 30 -19.29 -22.34 -29.33
C MET A 30 -19.39 -22.74 -30.82
N PRO A 31 -20.53 -23.30 -31.29
CA PRO A 31 -20.66 -23.71 -32.69
C PRO A 31 -20.37 -22.55 -33.64
N ASP A 32 -19.68 -22.81 -34.77
CA ASP A 32 -19.26 -21.78 -35.74
C ASP A 32 -20.44 -20.89 -36.22
N GLU A 33 -21.65 -21.45 -36.25
CA GLU A 33 -22.89 -20.73 -36.59
C GLU A 33 -23.23 -19.61 -35.61
N VAL A 34 -22.85 -19.74 -34.34
CA VAL A 34 -23.06 -18.72 -33.31
C VAL A 34 -21.97 -17.64 -33.39
N PHE A 35 -20.76 -18.02 -33.79
CA PHE A 35 -19.65 -17.08 -34.01
C PHE A 35 -19.92 -16.14 -35.19
N GLU A 36 -20.51 -16.66 -36.27
CA GLU A 36 -20.92 -15.86 -37.44
C GLU A 36 -22.14 -14.96 -37.17
N LYS A 37 -23.03 -15.35 -36.25
CA LYS A 37 -24.12 -14.46 -35.77
C LYS A 37 -23.58 -13.29 -34.95
N VAL A 38 -22.64 -13.56 -34.03
CA VAL A 38 -22.02 -12.51 -33.19
C VAL A 38 -21.22 -11.51 -34.04
N LYS A 39 -20.50 -11.99 -35.08
CA LYS A 39 -19.82 -11.12 -36.05
C LYS A 39 -20.79 -10.25 -36.86
N LYS A 40 -21.88 -10.82 -37.36
CA LYS A 40 -22.89 -10.04 -38.11
C LYS A 40 -23.60 -9.02 -37.23
N GLU A 41 -23.88 -9.34 -35.97
CA GLU A 41 -24.47 -8.39 -35.02
C GLU A 41 -23.51 -7.23 -34.69
N THR A 42 -22.20 -7.47 -34.60
CA THR A 42 -21.19 -6.41 -34.38
C THR A 42 -20.90 -5.56 -35.63
N GLU A 43 -21.03 -6.14 -36.84
CA GLU A 43 -20.89 -5.40 -38.11
C GLU A 43 -22.14 -4.56 -38.45
N ILE A 44 -23.34 -4.96 -38.02
CA ILE A 44 -24.56 -4.17 -38.26
C ILE A 44 -24.62 -2.94 -37.34
N GLU A 45 -24.13 -3.04 -36.11
CA GLU A 45 -24.11 -1.93 -35.14
C GLU A 45 -23.11 -0.82 -35.53
N THR A 46 -22.11 -1.15 -36.36
CA THR A 46 -21.10 -0.20 -36.87
C THR A 46 -21.53 0.59 -38.12
N ILE A 47 -22.63 0.22 -38.78
CA ILE A 47 -23.03 0.81 -40.08
C ILE A 47 -24.10 1.92 -39.96
N ILE A 48 -24.82 2.06 -38.84
CA ILE A 48 -26.08 2.86 -38.80
C ILE A 48 -25.94 4.32 -38.28
N LYS A 49 -24.75 4.87 -37.97
CA LYS A 49 -24.65 6.31 -37.60
C LYS A 49 -23.50 7.06 -38.28
N PRO A 50 -23.75 7.75 -39.42
CA PRO A 50 -22.85 8.74 -39.97
C PRO A 50 -22.95 10.08 -39.19
N GLU A 51 -21.87 10.85 -39.26
CA GLU A 51 -21.55 12.08 -38.53
C GLU A 51 -22.67 13.13 -38.35
N ILE A 52 -22.80 13.63 -37.12
CA ILE A 52 -22.96 15.08 -36.88
C ILE A 52 -21.77 15.52 -36.03
N ILE A 53 -20.88 16.28 -36.67
CA ILE A 53 -19.75 16.97 -36.08
C ILE A 53 -20.31 18.03 -35.12
N THR A 54 -20.28 17.74 -33.82
CA THR A 54 -20.22 18.77 -32.76
C THR A 54 -19.07 18.39 -31.83
N PRO A 55 -18.17 19.33 -31.47
CA PRO A 55 -17.00 19.01 -30.68
C PRO A 55 -17.41 18.86 -29.21
N VAL A 56 -17.91 17.68 -28.84
CA VAL A 56 -17.98 17.29 -27.44
C VAL A 56 -16.62 16.69 -27.08
N ILE A 57 -15.89 17.45 -26.27
CA ILE A 57 -14.60 17.08 -25.67
C ILE A 57 -14.84 15.85 -24.77
N ASN A 58 -14.75 14.65 -25.35
CA ASN A 58 -14.66 13.41 -24.59
C ASN A 58 -13.18 13.13 -24.30
N GLN A 59 -12.71 13.74 -23.22
CA GLN A 59 -11.47 13.31 -22.58
C GLN A 59 -11.58 11.86 -22.13
N SER A 60 -10.50 11.13 -22.38
CA SER A 60 -10.08 9.89 -21.70
C SER A 60 -10.58 8.53 -22.23
N SER A 61 -10.14 8.19 -23.44
CA SER A 61 -9.52 6.89 -23.66
C SER A 61 -8.21 6.81 -22.87
N THR A 62 -8.28 6.59 -21.55
CA THR A 62 -7.09 6.17 -20.80
C THR A 62 -7.01 4.65 -20.85
N SER A 63 -6.17 4.13 -21.74
CA SER A 63 -5.61 2.80 -21.54
C SER A 63 -4.97 2.79 -20.16
N ASN A 64 -5.64 2.19 -19.16
CA ASN A 64 -5.04 1.94 -17.85
C ASN A 64 -3.72 1.20 -18.11
N LYS A 65 -2.60 1.90 -17.94
CA LYS A 65 -1.29 1.29 -17.94
C LYS A 65 -1.36 0.23 -16.84
N ARG A 66 -1.24 -1.05 -17.19
CA ARG A 66 -1.31 -2.16 -16.23
C ARG A 66 -0.49 -1.82 -14.98
N GLY A 67 -1.09 -1.92 -13.80
CA GLY A 67 -0.45 -1.65 -12.53
C GLY A 67 -0.52 -0.21 -12.01
N ARG A 68 -1.50 0.60 -12.46
CA ARG A 68 -1.78 1.93 -11.90
C ARG A 68 -3.27 2.13 -11.70
N LEU A 69 -3.64 2.93 -10.69
CA LEU A 69 -5.02 3.33 -10.47
C LEU A 69 -5.45 4.34 -11.56
N SER A 70 -6.69 4.21 -12.03
CA SER A 70 -7.33 5.31 -12.75
C SER A 70 -7.58 6.49 -11.80
N HIS A 71 -7.78 7.70 -12.35
CA HIS A 71 -8.05 8.89 -11.52
C HIS A 71 -9.25 8.68 -10.60
N ARG A 72 -10.34 8.10 -11.13
CA ARG A 72 -11.55 7.79 -10.35
C ARG A 72 -11.31 6.76 -9.24
N GLN A 73 -10.48 5.73 -9.49
CA GLN A 73 -10.13 4.76 -8.46
C GLN A 73 -9.28 5.40 -7.36
N ARG A 74 -8.33 6.27 -7.74
CA ARG A 74 -7.52 7.03 -6.79
C ARG A 74 -8.38 7.96 -5.94
N ASP A 75 -9.26 8.74 -6.55
CA ASP A 75 -10.19 9.64 -5.85
C ASP A 75 -11.07 8.88 -4.86
N HIS A 76 -11.61 7.72 -5.28
CA HIS A 76 -12.39 6.85 -4.41
C HIS A 76 -11.59 6.33 -3.21
N PHE A 77 -10.35 5.89 -3.44
CA PHE A 77 -9.50 5.41 -2.35
C PHE A 77 -9.11 6.53 -1.38
N GLU A 78 -8.80 7.72 -1.89
CA GLU A 78 -8.54 8.89 -1.06
C GLU A 78 -9.77 9.28 -0.23
N ASP A 79 -10.99 9.18 -0.78
CA ASP A 79 -12.22 9.40 -0.03
C ASP A 79 -12.41 8.36 1.09
N LEU A 80 -12.15 7.08 0.80
CA LEU A 80 -12.13 6.04 1.83
C LEU A 80 -11.13 6.39 2.95
N LEU A 81 -9.91 6.84 2.63
CA LEU A 81 -8.90 7.25 3.62
C LEU A 81 -9.28 8.53 4.38
N ARG A 82 -10.03 9.45 3.76
CA ARG A 82 -10.55 10.67 4.43
C ARG A 82 -11.64 10.31 5.43
N ASN A 83 -12.46 9.31 5.14
CA ASN A 83 -13.62 8.91 5.95
C ASN A 83 -13.36 7.69 6.87
N LEU A 84 -12.12 7.17 6.87
CA LEU A 84 -11.75 5.98 7.63
C LEU A 84 -11.87 6.20 9.15
N THR A 85 -12.57 5.28 9.82
CA THR A 85 -12.70 5.19 11.28
C THR A 85 -12.04 3.91 11.78
N PRO A 86 -11.74 3.75 13.08
CA PRO A 86 -11.10 2.53 13.60
C PRO A 86 -12.09 1.35 13.71
N GLU A 87 -13.28 1.46 13.13
CA GLU A 87 -14.30 0.41 13.13
C GLU A 87 -13.89 -0.72 12.18
N ARG A 88 -14.04 -1.96 12.67
CA ARG A 88 -13.61 -3.16 11.94
C ARG A 88 -14.20 -3.26 10.52
N MET A 89 -15.47 -2.87 10.36
CA MET A 89 -16.12 -2.89 9.04
C MET A 89 -15.48 -1.89 8.08
N LYS A 90 -15.26 -0.65 8.52
CA LYS A 90 -14.64 0.39 7.69
C LYS A 90 -13.20 0.05 7.30
N ILE A 91 -12.43 -0.52 8.23
CA ILE A 91 -11.07 -1.01 7.93
C ILE A 91 -11.13 -2.17 6.93
N GLY A 92 -12.05 -3.13 7.15
CA GLY A 92 -12.24 -4.29 6.29
C GLY A 92 -12.62 -3.91 4.86
N ASP A 93 -13.55 -2.97 4.69
CA ASP A 93 -13.98 -2.48 3.37
C ASP A 93 -12.82 -1.83 2.60
N ALA A 94 -12.05 -0.97 3.28
CA ALA A 94 -10.87 -0.33 2.67
C ALA A 94 -9.75 -1.35 2.36
N MET A 95 -9.55 -2.35 3.22
CA MET A 95 -8.57 -3.42 2.98
C MET A 95 -8.97 -4.27 1.79
N MET A 96 -10.24 -4.68 1.70
CA MET A 96 -10.77 -5.45 0.57
C MET A 96 -10.55 -4.70 -0.74
N TRP A 97 -10.88 -3.40 -0.76
CA TRP A 97 -10.63 -2.55 -1.92
C TRP A 97 -9.14 -2.54 -2.32
N ALA A 98 -8.23 -2.44 -1.34
CA ALA A 98 -6.79 -2.45 -1.61
C ALA A 98 -6.30 -3.80 -2.15
N ILE A 99 -6.80 -4.92 -1.63
CA ILE A 99 -6.44 -6.26 -2.12
C ILE A 99 -6.99 -6.52 -3.53
N ASP A 100 -8.21 -6.06 -3.82
CA ASP A 100 -8.83 -6.18 -5.15
C ASP A 100 -8.09 -5.39 -6.25
N HIS A 101 -7.31 -4.38 -5.87
CA HIS A 101 -6.52 -3.52 -6.75
C HIS A 101 -5.00 -3.70 -6.54
N ALA A 102 -4.56 -4.89 -6.10
CA ALA A 102 -3.17 -5.16 -5.76
C ALA A 102 -2.18 -4.99 -6.93
N GLU A 103 -2.64 -4.94 -8.18
CA GLU A 103 -1.80 -4.56 -9.32
C GLU A 103 -1.21 -3.15 -9.18
N ALA A 104 -1.88 -2.25 -8.47
CA ALA A 104 -1.43 -0.88 -8.19
C ALA A 104 -0.90 -0.71 -6.77
N ALA A 105 -0.36 -1.77 -6.16
CA ALA A 105 0.08 -1.79 -4.76
C ALA A 105 1.01 -0.62 -4.39
N ASP A 106 1.99 -0.29 -5.25
CA ASP A 106 2.93 0.82 -4.98
C ASP A 106 2.21 2.16 -4.84
N GLU A 107 1.26 2.46 -5.74
CA GLU A 107 0.46 3.69 -5.69
C GLU A 107 -0.45 3.71 -4.46
N ILE A 108 -1.03 2.57 -4.08
CA ILE A 108 -1.87 2.44 -2.88
C ILE A 108 -1.05 2.67 -1.61
N ILE A 109 0.17 2.11 -1.54
CA ILE A 109 1.09 2.29 -0.41
C ILE A 109 1.50 3.75 -0.26
N ASP A 110 1.83 4.42 -1.37
CA ASP A 110 2.19 5.84 -1.36
C ASP A 110 0.99 6.69 -0.93
N CYS A 111 -0.22 6.44 -1.43
CA CYS A 111 -1.44 7.13 -0.97
C CYS A 111 -1.68 7.00 0.55
N ILE A 112 -1.54 5.78 1.11
CA ILE A 112 -1.68 5.57 2.56
C ILE A 112 -0.58 6.32 3.31
N THR A 113 0.67 6.23 2.85
CA THR A 113 1.85 6.86 3.47
C THR A 113 1.75 8.39 3.49
N GLU A 114 1.39 8.99 2.36
CA GLU A 114 1.17 10.43 2.22
C GLU A 114 0.05 10.90 3.13
N SER A 115 -1.06 10.16 3.18
CA SER A 115 -2.18 10.49 4.05
C SER A 115 -1.76 10.53 5.53
N LEU A 116 -0.87 9.64 5.97
CA LEU A 116 -0.33 9.60 7.34
C LEU A 116 0.62 10.76 7.65
N SER A 117 1.27 11.31 6.63
CA SER A 117 2.30 12.35 6.75
C SER A 117 1.72 13.77 6.89
N ILE A 118 0.42 13.95 6.66
CA ILE A 118 -0.25 15.25 6.88
C ILE A 118 -0.32 15.52 8.39
N LEU A 119 0.36 16.57 8.85
CA LEU A 119 0.49 16.96 10.27
C LEU A 119 -0.87 17.18 10.94
N GLN A 120 -1.83 17.76 10.22
CA GLN A 120 -3.17 18.10 10.69
C GLN A 120 -4.12 16.89 10.74
N THR A 121 -3.65 15.71 10.31
CA THR A 121 -4.44 14.48 10.40
C THR A 121 -4.74 14.17 11.88
N PRO A 122 -6.02 14.07 12.29
CA PRO A 122 -6.39 13.74 13.65
C PRO A 122 -5.81 12.38 14.09
N SER A 123 -5.45 12.27 15.37
CA SER A 123 -4.82 11.06 15.93
C SER A 123 -5.61 9.78 15.67
N HIS A 124 -6.95 9.84 15.73
CA HIS A 124 -7.80 8.67 15.47
C HIS A 124 -7.67 8.18 14.01
N LYS A 125 -7.54 9.08 13.02
CA LYS A 125 -7.35 8.71 11.62
C LYS A 125 -5.98 8.10 11.37
N LYS A 126 -4.93 8.59 12.05
CA LYS A 126 -3.59 7.97 11.99
C LYS A 126 -3.63 6.52 12.50
N ILE A 127 -4.34 6.26 13.60
CA ILE A 127 -4.56 4.89 14.07
C ILE A 127 -5.38 4.06 13.07
N SER A 128 -6.48 4.61 12.54
CA SER A 128 -7.30 3.89 11.54
C SER A 128 -6.49 3.48 10.31
N ARG A 129 -5.63 4.37 9.81
CA ARG A 129 -4.74 4.08 8.67
C ARG A 129 -3.65 3.08 9.01
N LEU A 130 -3.10 3.11 10.23
CA LEU A 130 -2.20 2.06 10.72
C LEU A 130 -2.90 0.70 10.79
N TYR A 131 -4.15 0.66 11.24
CA TYR A 131 -4.95 -0.58 11.23
C TYR A 131 -5.22 -1.07 9.82
N LEU A 132 -5.49 -0.18 8.86
CA LEU A 132 -5.59 -0.54 7.45
C LEU A 132 -4.27 -1.16 6.93
N ILE A 133 -3.12 -0.57 7.22
CA ILE A 133 -1.81 -1.17 6.88
C ILE A 133 -1.70 -2.56 7.50
N SER A 134 -2.07 -2.72 8.77
CA SER A 134 -2.02 -3.99 9.47
C SER A 134 -2.91 -5.06 8.83
N ASP A 135 -4.14 -4.72 8.45
CA ASP A 135 -5.08 -5.64 7.81
C ASP A 135 -4.65 -5.98 6.38
N ILE A 136 -4.11 -5.02 5.62
CA ILE A 136 -3.49 -5.30 4.31
C ILE A 136 -2.32 -6.26 4.48
N LEU A 137 -1.40 -6.02 5.42
CA LEU A 137 -0.24 -6.89 5.65
C LEU A 137 -0.64 -8.30 6.10
N HIS A 138 -1.70 -8.43 6.89
CA HIS A 138 -2.21 -9.75 7.28
C HIS A 138 -2.74 -10.53 6.07
N ASN A 139 -3.45 -9.83 5.16
CA ASN A 139 -4.10 -10.45 4.02
C ASN A 139 -3.24 -10.49 2.76
N CYS A 140 -2.12 -9.78 2.69
CA CYS A 140 -1.29 -9.72 1.48
C CYS A 140 -0.60 -11.04 1.13
N SER A 141 -0.61 -12.00 2.06
CA SER A 141 -0.06 -13.35 1.89
C SER A 141 -1.09 -14.35 1.34
N VAL A 142 -2.35 -13.94 1.15
CA VAL A 142 -3.36 -14.78 0.48
C VAL A 142 -3.03 -14.91 -1.01
N LYS A 143 -3.56 -15.95 -1.67
CA LYS A 143 -3.28 -16.27 -3.09
C LYS A 143 -3.97 -15.29 -4.07
N VAL A 144 -3.79 -13.99 -3.85
CA VAL A 144 -4.18 -12.93 -4.77
C VAL A 144 -2.93 -12.45 -5.50
N THR A 145 -3.01 -12.35 -6.82
CA THR A 145 -1.89 -11.88 -7.66
C THR A 145 -1.45 -10.48 -7.24
N ASN A 146 -0.14 -10.24 -7.19
CA ASN A 146 0.48 -8.96 -6.78
C ASN A 146 0.29 -8.53 -5.31
N ALA A 147 -0.59 -9.17 -4.54
CA ALA A 147 -0.83 -8.77 -3.14
C ALA A 147 0.46 -8.83 -2.29
N SER A 148 1.35 -9.80 -2.55
CA SER A 148 2.63 -9.92 -1.86
C SER A 148 3.54 -8.69 -2.00
N HIS A 149 3.33 -7.82 -3.00
CA HIS A 149 4.07 -6.57 -3.15
C HIS A 149 3.84 -5.61 -1.99
N TYR A 150 2.67 -5.65 -1.34
CA TYR A 150 2.38 -4.81 -0.17
C TYR A 150 3.41 -4.99 0.95
N ARG A 151 3.80 -6.24 1.25
CA ARG A 151 4.78 -6.52 2.30
C ARG A 151 6.11 -5.81 2.02
N ARG A 152 6.65 -5.95 0.80
CA ARG A 152 7.92 -5.32 0.44
C ARG A 152 7.79 -3.79 0.37
N GLY A 153 6.71 -3.27 -0.20
CA GLY A 153 6.51 -1.83 -0.32
C GLY A 153 6.36 -1.14 1.04
N PHE A 154 5.59 -1.72 1.95
CA PHE A 154 5.47 -1.19 3.31
C PHE A 154 6.78 -1.32 4.09
N GLU A 155 7.55 -2.41 3.95
CA GLU A 155 8.86 -2.54 4.61
C GLU A 155 9.76 -1.32 4.40
N VAL A 156 9.73 -0.73 3.19
CA VAL A 156 10.49 0.48 2.86
C VAL A 156 9.89 1.74 3.51
N ARG A 157 8.57 1.87 3.59
CA ARG A 157 7.87 3.08 4.07
C ARG A 157 7.65 3.12 5.59
N LEU A 158 7.65 1.96 6.25
CA LEU A 158 7.33 1.84 7.68
C LEU A 158 8.22 2.70 8.59
N PRO A 159 9.55 2.84 8.37
CA PRO A 159 10.38 3.74 9.18
C PRO A 159 9.87 5.19 9.19
N ASP A 160 9.54 5.73 8.02
CA ASP A 160 9.02 7.10 7.89
C ASP A 160 7.61 7.22 8.48
N ILE A 161 6.75 6.23 8.24
CA ILE A 161 5.42 6.15 8.84
C ILE A 161 5.50 6.20 10.37
N PHE A 162 6.38 5.41 10.98
CA PHE A 162 6.51 5.41 12.44
C PHE A 162 7.14 6.68 12.98
N GLN A 163 7.98 7.38 12.22
CA GLN A 163 8.44 8.71 12.57
C GLN A 163 7.29 9.74 12.58
N GLN A 164 6.37 9.67 11.61
CA GLN A 164 5.16 10.50 11.58
C GLN A 164 4.18 10.17 12.72
N ILE A 165 4.07 8.90 13.08
CA ILE A 165 3.26 8.44 14.22
C ILE A 165 3.89 8.89 15.55
N HIS A 166 5.22 8.85 15.66
CA HIS A 166 5.94 9.38 16.83
C HIS A 166 5.68 10.87 17.05
N GLN A 167 5.75 11.68 15.97
CA GLN A 167 5.45 13.10 16.04
C GLN A 167 4.03 13.34 16.54
N ALA A 168 3.06 12.61 16.00
CA ALA A 168 1.66 12.69 16.43
C ALA A 168 1.45 12.23 17.88
N TRP A 169 2.17 11.21 18.34
CA TRP A 169 2.11 10.75 19.73
C TRP A 169 2.69 11.79 20.69
N SER A 170 3.83 12.37 20.33
CA SER A 170 4.55 13.37 21.13
C SER A 170 3.80 14.70 21.23
N SER A 171 2.93 15.00 20.26
CA SER A 171 2.08 16.21 20.28
C SER A 171 0.74 16.03 20.99
N ILE A 172 0.43 14.84 21.54
CA ILE A 172 -0.83 14.64 22.26
C ILE A 172 -0.74 15.27 23.66
N ASP A 173 -1.60 16.25 23.90
CA ASP A 173 -1.79 16.78 25.24
C ASP A 173 -2.50 15.77 26.15
N GLY A 174 -1.97 15.60 27.36
CA GLY A 174 -2.59 14.76 28.38
C GLY A 174 -2.11 13.30 28.35
N ARG A 175 -1.49 12.91 29.46
CA ARG A 175 -0.82 11.61 29.66
C ARG A 175 -1.70 10.40 29.32
N LEU A 176 -2.97 10.40 29.74
CA LEU A 176 -3.87 9.27 29.51
C LEU A 176 -4.15 9.05 28.01
N ARG A 177 -4.39 10.13 27.25
CA ARG A 177 -4.65 10.05 25.81
C ARG A 177 -3.41 9.60 25.05
N ALA A 178 -2.25 10.13 25.41
CA ALA A 178 -0.98 9.72 24.82
C ALA A 178 -0.68 8.24 25.08
N GLU A 179 -0.93 7.74 26.30
CA GLU A 179 -0.75 6.33 26.63
C GLU A 179 -1.74 5.43 25.87
N GLN A 180 -3.01 5.81 25.76
CA GLN A 180 -3.99 5.06 24.96
C GLN A 180 -3.60 4.99 23.49
N PHE A 181 -3.08 6.08 22.92
CA PHE A 181 -2.57 6.10 21.56
C PHE A 181 -1.39 5.13 21.41
N LYS A 182 -0.42 5.20 22.33
CA LYS A 182 0.73 4.29 22.37
C LYS A 182 0.30 2.83 22.44
N GLN A 183 -0.64 2.47 23.31
CA GLN A 183 -1.13 1.09 23.42
C GLN A 183 -1.72 0.57 22.10
N LYS A 184 -2.44 1.42 21.36
CA LYS A 184 -2.97 1.05 20.03
C LYS A 184 -1.87 0.77 19.02
N VAL A 185 -0.84 1.62 18.98
CA VAL A 185 0.33 1.40 18.11
C VAL A 185 1.09 0.12 18.50
N MET A 186 1.32 -0.09 19.80
CA MET A 186 1.98 -1.30 20.31
C MET A 186 1.17 -2.57 20.04
N SER A 187 -0.16 -2.48 19.99
CA SER A 187 -1.01 -3.61 19.58
C SER A 187 -0.72 -4.06 18.14
N SER A 188 -0.47 -3.13 17.21
CA SER A 188 -0.10 -3.47 15.84
C SER A 188 1.24 -4.21 15.78
N PHE A 189 2.25 -3.76 16.56
CA PHE A 189 3.54 -4.45 16.63
C PHE A 189 3.40 -5.89 17.16
N ARG A 190 2.62 -6.10 18.22
CA ARG A 190 2.36 -7.45 18.78
C ARG A 190 1.66 -8.35 17.76
N ALA A 191 0.72 -7.80 16.99
CA ALA A 191 0.06 -8.54 15.93
C ALA A 191 1.06 -8.96 14.84
N TRP A 192 1.91 -8.04 14.38
CA TRP A 192 2.90 -8.33 13.34
C TRP A 192 3.97 -9.32 13.78
N GLU A 193 4.36 -9.30 15.06
CA GLU A 193 5.23 -10.30 15.66
C GLU A 193 4.56 -11.68 15.73
N SER A 194 3.31 -11.74 16.22
CA SER A 194 2.52 -12.97 16.31
C SER A 194 2.30 -13.65 14.95
N TRP A 195 2.04 -12.85 13.92
CA TRP A 195 1.85 -13.31 12.55
C TRP A 195 3.17 -13.57 11.80
N ALA A 196 4.32 -13.28 12.43
CA ALA A 196 5.65 -13.33 11.83
C ALA A 196 5.74 -12.58 10.47
N ILE A 197 5.07 -11.43 10.37
CA ILE A 197 5.04 -10.66 9.12
C ILE A 197 6.42 -10.12 8.78
N TYR A 198 7.20 -9.66 9.77
CA TYR A 198 8.58 -9.20 9.59
C TYR A 198 9.52 -9.80 10.64
N PRO A 199 10.84 -9.86 10.38
CA PRO A 199 11.82 -10.28 11.37
C PRO A 199 11.77 -9.42 12.64
N SER A 200 12.02 -10.02 13.80
CA SER A 200 11.98 -9.33 15.11
C SER A 200 12.91 -8.11 15.17
N ASP A 201 14.12 -8.20 14.61
CA ASP A 201 15.07 -7.08 14.58
C ASP A 201 14.53 -5.86 13.84
N PHE A 202 13.75 -6.09 12.77
CA PHE A 202 13.11 -5.00 12.04
C PHE A 202 11.98 -4.38 12.85
N LEU A 203 11.13 -5.21 13.48
CA LEU A 203 10.05 -4.72 14.35
C LEU A 203 10.59 -3.93 15.55
N ILE A 204 11.68 -4.39 16.17
CA ILE A 204 12.36 -3.67 17.26
C ILE A 204 12.88 -2.31 16.79
N LYS A 205 13.49 -2.23 15.60
CA LYS A 205 13.93 -0.94 15.02
C LYS A 205 12.76 0.01 14.83
N LEU A 206 11.63 -0.46 14.30
CA LEU A 206 10.43 0.36 14.13
C LEU A 206 9.85 0.83 15.46
N GLN A 207 9.83 -0.03 16.48
CA GLN A 207 9.43 0.36 17.85
C GLN A 207 10.35 1.46 18.40
N ASN A 208 11.66 1.34 18.20
CA ASN A 208 12.62 2.36 18.63
C ASN A 208 12.40 3.70 17.90
N VAL A 209 12.05 3.67 16.62
CA VAL A 209 11.65 4.87 15.87
C VAL A 209 10.38 5.49 16.45
N PHE A 210 9.35 4.68 16.67
CA PHE A 210 8.08 5.14 17.25
C PHE A 210 8.25 5.75 18.65
N LEU A 211 9.10 5.16 19.49
CA LEU A 211 9.39 5.66 20.83
C LEU A 211 10.36 6.86 20.84
N GLY A 212 10.87 7.28 19.68
CA GLY A 212 11.81 8.40 19.56
C GLY A 212 13.23 8.08 20.03
N LEU A 213 13.57 6.80 20.19
CA LEU A 213 14.90 6.34 20.61
C LEU A 213 15.90 6.35 19.45
N VAL A 214 15.40 6.30 18.22
CA VAL A 214 16.20 6.35 16.99
C VAL A 214 15.46 7.22 15.97
N ARG A 215 16.16 8.11 15.29
CA ARG A 215 15.60 8.80 14.12
C ARG A 215 16.00 8.04 12.85
N PRO A 216 15.09 7.83 11.89
CA PRO A 216 15.48 7.38 10.56
C PRO A 216 16.58 8.31 10.03
N LYS A 217 17.63 7.75 9.43
CA LYS A 217 18.65 8.57 8.77
C LYS A 217 18.00 9.26 7.58
N VAL A 218 17.57 10.50 7.77
CA VAL A 218 17.25 11.40 6.66
C VAL A 218 18.53 11.53 5.83
N ALA A 219 18.44 11.38 4.51
CA ALA A 219 19.53 11.74 3.60
C ALA A 219 20.02 13.16 3.94
N PRO A 220 21.33 13.46 3.86
CA PRO A 220 21.92 14.58 4.57
C PRO A 220 21.26 15.89 4.13
N GLU A 221 20.49 16.47 5.05
CA GLU A 221 20.13 17.87 5.02
C GLU A 221 21.45 18.64 5.14
N ILE A 222 21.74 19.50 4.18
CA ILE A 222 22.94 20.33 4.18
C ILE A 222 22.88 21.18 5.45
N GLU A 223 23.68 20.82 6.46
CA GLU A 223 23.92 21.65 7.63
C GLU A 223 24.50 22.98 7.13
N VAL A 224 23.65 23.99 7.00
CA VAL A 224 24.11 25.38 6.92
C VAL A 224 24.76 25.66 8.26
N LYS A 225 26.09 25.49 8.31
CA LYS A 225 26.93 26.00 9.38
C LYS A 225 26.61 27.48 9.53
N LYS A 226 25.83 27.83 10.57
CA LYS A 226 25.82 29.19 11.09
C LYS A 226 27.24 29.47 11.57
N SER A 227 28.00 30.18 10.75
CA SER A 227 29.23 30.83 11.17
C SER A 227 28.88 31.77 12.32
N THR A 228 29.25 31.40 13.54
CA THR A 228 29.40 32.32 14.65
C THR A 228 30.52 33.28 14.27
N PHE A 229 30.15 34.47 13.77
CA PHE A 229 31.03 35.63 13.86
C PHE A 229 31.08 35.99 15.35
N ASP A 230 32.19 35.63 16.00
CA ASP A 230 32.56 36.18 17.30
C ASP A 230 32.98 37.63 17.06
N ASP A 231 32.09 38.56 17.41
CA ASP A 231 32.46 39.92 17.76
C ASP A 231 33.04 39.87 19.18
N ASP A 232 34.36 39.80 19.30
CA ASP A 232 35.05 40.06 20.58
C ASP A 232 36.41 40.72 20.33
N ILE A 233 36.38 42.01 20.01
CA ILE A 233 37.54 42.90 20.07
C ILE A 233 37.44 43.66 21.40
N ASP A 234 37.98 43.06 22.47
CA ASP A 234 38.11 43.70 23.79
C ASP A 234 39.19 44.79 23.73
N GLY A 235 38.73 46.05 23.88
CA GLY A 235 39.58 47.21 24.09
C GLY A 235 39.97 47.33 25.56
N LYS A 236 41.24 47.08 25.89
CA LYS A 236 41.84 47.52 27.16
C LYS A 236 42.88 48.63 26.95
N PRO A 237 42.77 49.76 27.68
CA PRO A 237 43.82 50.77 27.69
C PRO A 237 44.99 50.28 28.56
N ILE A 238 46.21 50.37 28.03
CA ILE A 238 47.42 50.14 28.81
C ILE A 238 47.71 51.44 29.58
N ASN A 239 47.47 51.40 30.89
CA ASN A 239 48.00 52.40 31.81
C ASN A 239 49.52 52.24 31.89
N HIS A 240 50.26 53.24 31.42
CA HIS A 240 51.66 53.43 31.78
C HIS A 240 51.75 54.58 32.80
N GLU A 241 51.92 54.23 34.07
CA GLU A 241 52.47 55.15 35.06
C GLU A 241 53.92 54.75 35.37
N SER A 242 54.79 55.75 35.21
CA SER A 242 55.94 56.09 36.06
C SER A 242 57.11 55.10 36.17
N THR A 243 58.23 55.44 35.53
CA THR A 243 59.43 55.98 36.21
C THR A 243 60.28 56.75 35.20
#